data_AF-A0AAE7J2F7-F1
#
_entry.id   AF-A0AAE7J2F7-F1
#
_cell.length_a   1.000
_cell.length_b   1.000
_cell.length_c   1.000
_cell.angle_alpha   90.00
_cell.angle_beta   90.00
_cell.angle_gamma   90.00
#
_symmetry.space_group_name_H-M   'P 1'
#
loop_
_entity.id
_entity.type
_entity.pdbx_description
1 polymer ?
#
loop_
_entity_poly.entity_id
_entity_poly.type
_entity_poly.pdbx_seq_one_letter_code
_entity_poly.pdbx_strand_id
1 'polypeptide(L)'
;MPALKSRAVHRWLVPLAAAPLLLTVITGVGFSLSEEWGVKQKWLLQLHIGHFGPLNLSSVYPTLLGVMTVVIIVSGVQLYWPVRRRGM
;
A
#
# COMPACT_ATOMS: atom_id res chain seq x y z
N MET A 1 6.11 20.07 19.93
CA MET A 1 5.39 20.02 18.62
C MET A 1 5.73 18.84 17.68
N PRO A 2 6.60 17.84 17.96
CA PRO A 2 6.95 16.81 16.95
C PRO A 2 5.84 15.78 16.69
N ALA A 3 5.05 15.42 17.71
CA ALA A 3 3.96 14.44 17.57
C ALA A 3 2.81 14.91 16.65
N LEU A 4 2.52 16.21 16.62
CA LEU A 4 1.53 16.79 15.70
C LEU A 4 2.01 16.75 14.24
N LYS A 5 3.31 17.02 14.01
CA LYS A 5 3.92 16.91 12.69
C LYS A 5 3.92 15.45 12.18
N SER A 6 4.22 14.49 13.05
CA SER A 6 4.14 13.04 12.71
C SER A 6 2.74 12.62 12.27
N ARG A 7 1.69 13.04 13.00
CA ARG A 7 0.28 12.79 12.62
C ARG A 7 -0.09 13.41 11.27
N ALA A 8 0.35 14.65 11.02
CA ALA A 8 0.10 15.34 9.76
C ALA A 8 0.79 14.65 8.57
N VAL A 9 2.04 14.23 8.74
CA VAL A 9 2.80 13.49 7.73
C VAL A 9 2.19 12.13 7.45
N HIS A 10 1.87 11.36 8.49
CA HIS A 10 1.22 10.05 8.33
C HIS A 10 -0.11 10.17 7.56
N ARG A 11 -0.94 11.18 7.88
CA ARG A 11 -2.22 11.41 7.17
C ARG A 11 -2.05 11.64 5.67
N TRP A 12 -0.95 12.24 5.23
CA TRP A 12 -0.64 12.43 3.81
C TRP A 12 0.00 11.20 3.16
N LEU A 13 0.85 10.47 3.89
CA LEU A 13 1.49 9.25 3.40
C LEU A 13 0.49 8.10 3.20
N VAL A 14 -0.53 8.01 4.07
CA VAL A 14 -1.52 6.93 4.02
C VAL A 14 -2.23 6.84 2.67
N PRO A 15 -2.90 7.87 2.12
CA PRO A 15 -3.57 7.74 0.82
C PRO A 15 -2.59 7.42 -0.31
N LEU A 16 -1.38 7.97 -0.27
CA LEU A 16 -0.34 7.72 -1.27
C LEU A 16 0.08 6.24 -1.29
N ALA A 17 0.20 5.59 -0.13
CA ALA A 17 0.57 4.18 -0.02
C ALA A 17 -0.63 3.23 -0.10
N ALA A 18 -1.74 3.58 0.54
CA ALA A 18 -2.93 2.74 0.63
C ALA A 18 -3.63 2.61 -0.72
N ALA A 19 -3.67 3.66 -1.56
CA ALA A 19 -4.30 3.58 -2.87
C ALA A 19 -3.65 2.52 -3.79
N PRO A 20 -2.32 2.53 -4.03
CA PRO A 20 -1.69 1.48 -4.83
C PRO A 20 -1.77 0.12 -4.13
N LEU A 21 -1.69 0.05 -2.79
CA LEU A 21 -1.85 -1.21 -2.06
C LEU A 21 -3.22 -1.84 -2.27
N LEU A 22 -4.29 -1.06 -2.15
CA LEU A 22 -5.66 -1.52 -2.39
C LEU A 22 -5.82 -1.99 -3.83
N LEU A 23 -5.26 -1.26 -4.80
CA LEU A 23 -5.26 -1.67 -6.19
C LEU A 23 -4.58 -3.03 -6.37
N THR A 24 -3.39 -3.23 -5.79
CA THR A 24 -2.66 -4.50 -5.87
C THR A 24 -3.43 -5.65 -5.21
N VAL A 25 -4.09 -5.42 -4.07
CA VAL A 25 -4.91 -6.45 -3.40
C VAL A 25 -6.14 -6.80 -4.25
N ILE A 26 -6.87 -5.80 -4.74
CA ILE A 26 -8.08 -6.02 -5.55
C ILE A 26 -7.73 -6.77 -6.84
N THR A 27 -6.66 -6.36 -7.53
CA THR A 27 -6.21 -7.01 -8.77
C THR A 27 -5.65 -8.41 -8.53
N GLY A 28 -4.96 -8.65 -7.42
CA GLY A 28 -4.47 -9.98 -7.05
C GLY A 28 -5.62 -10.94 -6.74
N VAL A 29 -6.54 -10.53 -5.86
CA VAL A 29 -7.73 -11.32 -5.52
C VAL A 29 -8.60 -11.56 -6.75
N GLY A 30 -8.86 -10.52 -7.54
CA GLY A 30 -9.65 -10.64 -8.76
C GLY A 30 -9.00 -11.56 -9.79
N PHE A 31 -7.67 -11.57 -9.90
CA PHE A 31 -6.95 -12.46 -10.81
C PHE A 31 -7.12 -13.91 -10.37
N SER A 32 -6.89 -14.22 -9.08
CA SER A 32 -7.06 -15.56 -8.53
C SER A 32 -8.47 -16.09 -8.72
N LEU A 33 -9.50 -15.28 -8.44
CA LEU A 33 -10.91 -15.68 -8.65
C LEU A 33 -11.25 -15.88 -10.12
N SER A 34 -10.74 -15.01 -11.01
CA SER A 34 -10.96 -15.14 -12.45
C SER A 34 -10.35 -16.43 -12.98
N GLU A 35 -9.15 -16.78 -12.53
CA GLU A 35 -8.45 -18.01 -12.90
C GLU A 35 -9.20 -19.25 -12.41
N GLU A 36 -9.72 -19.22 -11.18
CA GLU A 36 -10.56 -20.28 -10.62
C GLU A 36 -11.83 -20.54 -11.46
N TRP A 37 -12.44 -19.48 -12.01
CA TRP A 37 -13.61 -19.59 -12.90
C TRP A 37 -13.26 -19.85 -14.38
N GLY A 38 -11.99 -20.11 -14.69
CA GLY A 38 -11.52 -20.39 -16.06
C GLY A 38 -11.45 -19.16 -16.98
N VAL A 39 -11.56 -17.95 -16.43
CA VAL A 39 -11.51 -16.68 -17.18
C VAL A 39 -10.09 -16.12 -17.18
N LYS A 40 -9.49 -16.01 -18.36
CA LYS A 40 -8.12 -15.50 -18.51
C LYS A 40 -8.08 -13.97 -18.57
N GLN A 41 -7.96 -13.32 -17.42
CA GLN A 41 -7.83 -11.86 -17.33
C GLN A 41 -6.38 -11.40 -17.05
N LYS A 42 -5.50 -11.53 -18.06
CA LYS A 42 -4.07 -11.15 -17.93
C LYS A 42 -3.83 -9.68 -17.57
N TRP A 43 -4.79 -8.81 -17.88
CA TRP A 43 -4.70 -7.39 -17.57
C TRP A 43 -4.78 -7.10 -16.07
N LEU A 44 -5.44 -7.95 -15.26
CA LEU A 44 -5.40 -7.81 -13.80
C LEU A 44 -3.98 -8.03 -13.28
N LEU A 45 -3.30 -9.05 -13.79
CA LEU A 45 -1.92 -9.32 -13.40
C LEU A 45 -0.97 -8.21 -13.87
N GLN A 46 -1.21 -7.64 -15.06
CA GLN A 46 -0.46 -6.46 -15.53
C GLN A 46 -0.62 -5.27 -14.58
N LEU A 47 -1.85 -4.93 -14.18
CA LEU A 47 -2.09 -3.87 -13.20
C LEU A 47 -1.47 -4.20 -11.83
N HIS A 48 -1.55 -5.45 -11.39
CA HIS A 48 -1.02 -5.92 -10.11
C HIS A 48 0.50 -5.68 -9.99
N ILE A 49 1.24 -5.89 -11.08
CA ILE A 49 2.68 -5.64 -11.14
C ILE A 49 3.04 -4.21 -11.54
N GLY A 50 2.08 -3.29 -11.66
CA GLY A 50 2.34 -1.89 -12.01
C GLY A 50 2.57 -1.62 -13.49
N HIS A 51 2.05 -2.47 -14.38
CA HIS A 51 2.02 -2.24 -15.82
C HIS A 51 0.68 -1.57 -16.21
N PHE A 52 0.66 -0.25 -16.28
CA PHE A 52 -0.53 0.56 -16.58
C PHE A 52 -0.62 0.92 -18.08
N GLY A 53 -0.41 -0.06 -18.95
CA GLY A 53 -0.35 0.14 -20.40
C GLY A 53 0.94 0.86 -20.82
N PRO A 54 0.90 2.11 -21.35
CA PRO A 54 2.11 2.83 -21.75
C PRO A 54 3.09 3.09 -20.58
N LEU A 55 2.57 3.18 -19.36
CA LEU A 55 3.36 3.39 -18.16
C LEU A 55 3.72 2.04 -17.52
N ASN A 56 4.96 1.62 -17.71
CA ASN A 56 5.47 0.36 -17.20
C ASN A 56 6.38 0.59 -15.98
N LEU A 57 5.83 0.42 -14.78
CA LEU A 57 6.60 0.48 -13.53
C LEU A 57 7.00 -0.90 -13.02
N SER A 58 6.83 -1.98 -13.79
CA SER A 58 6.93 -3.34 -13.25
C SER A 58 8.27 -3.71 -12.64
N SER A 59 9.36 -3.05 -13.03
CA SER A 59 10.66 -3.28 -12.42
C SER A 59 10.80 -2.67 -11.02
N VAL A 60 10.03 -1.64 -10.68
CA VAL A 60 10.18 -0.88 -9.42
C VAL A 60 8.93 -0.90 -8.54
N TYR A 61 7.76 -1.13 -9.14
CA TYR A 61 6.47 -1.07 -8.47
C TYR A 61 6.36 -2.01 -7.26
N PRO A 62 6.72 -3.30 -7.34
CA PRO A 62 6.64 -4.19 -6.19
C PRO A 62 7.55 -3.76 -5.03
N THR A 63 8.77 -3.31 -5.35
CA THR A 63 9.73 -2.82 -4.36
C THR A 63 9.23 -1.55 -3.68
N LEU A 64 8.75 -0.59 -4.48
CA LEU A 64 8.18 0.66 -3.97
C LEU A 64 6.98 0.38 -3.06
N LEU A 65 6.07 -0.49 -3.50
CA LEU A 65 4.90 -0.89 -2.74
C LEU A 65 5.29 -1.53 -1.40
N GLY A 66 6.28 -2.43 -1.40
CA GLY A 66 6.81 -3.05 -0.19
C GLY A 66 7.40 -2.03 0.79
N VAL A 67 8.22 -1.09 0.31
CA VAL A 67 8.79 -0.03 1.13
C VAL A 67 7.69 0.87 1.72
N MET A 68 6.74 1.30 0.89
CA MET A 68 5.62 2.13 1.34
C MET A 68 4.81 1.42 2.42
N THR A 69 4.56 0.12 2.25
CA THR A 69 3.86 -0.73 3.23
C THR A 69 4.57 -0.73 4.58
N VAL A 70 5.87 -0.98 4.58
CA VAL A 70 6.68 -0.97 5.82
C VAL A 70 6.62 0.41 6.47
N VAL A 71 6.78 1.49 5.70
CA VAL A 71 6.73 2.87 6.22
C VAL A 71 5.38 3.20 6.86
N ILE A 72 4.25 2.85 6.21
CA ILE A 72 2.93 3.14 6.79
C ILE A 72 2.61 2.28 8.01
N ILE A 73 3.05 1.02 8.03
CA ILE A 73 2.87 0.14 9.19
C ILE A 73 3.68 0.68 10.38
N VAL A 74 4.98 0.95 10.18
CA VAL A 74 5.85 1.46 11.25
C VAL A 74 5.32 2.79 11.79
N SER A 75 4.95 3.72 10.90
CA SER A 75 4.39 5.01 11.34
C SER A 75 3.04 4.85 12.06
N GLY A 76 2.17 3.96 11.58
CA GLY A 76 0.90 3.63 12.24
C GLY A 76 1.10 3.03 13.63
N VAL A 77 2.03 2.08 13.77
CA VAL A 77 2.38 1.46 15.06
C VAL A 77 2.93 2.50 16.04
N GLN A 78 3.83 3.40 15.59
CA GLN A 78 4.35 4.48 16.44
C GLN A 78 3.26 5.46 16.91
N LEU A 79 2.24 5.68 16.08
CA LEU A 79 1.10 6.55 16.39
C LEU A 79 0.08 5.87 17.33
N TYR A 80 -0.09 4.56 17.18
CA TYR A 80 -1.01 3.74 17.96
C TYR A 80 -0.43 3.37 19.33
N TRP A 81 0.88 3.13 19.43
CA TRP A 81 1.52 2.75 20.67
C TRP A 81 1.28 3.84 21.73
N PRO A 82 0.65 3.51 22.87
CA PRO A 82 0.43 4.48 23.93
C PRO A 82 1.80 4.89 24.45
N VAL A 83 2.26 6.08 24.04
CA VAL A 83 3.34 6.78 24.71
C VAL A 83 2.81 7.01 26.11
N ARG A 84 3.19 6.11 27.03
CA ARG A 84 2.87 6.16 28.46
C ARG A 84 3.30 7.53 28.94
N ARG A 85 2.38 8.49 28.95
CA ARG A 85 2.60 9.77 29.62
C ARG A 85 2.72 9.37 31.08
N ARG A 86 3.95 9.41 31.59
CA ARG A 86 4.18 9.41 33.04
C ARG A 86 3.24 10.46 33.61
N GLY A 87 2.27 10.01 34.39
CA GLY A 87 1.45 10.90 35.19
C GLY A 87 2.39 11.79 36.00
N MET A 88 2.12 13.08 35.95
CA MET A 88 2.44 13.97 37.05
C MET A 88 1.33 13.80 38.08
#